data_AF-A0AAJ1R7I0-F1
#
_entry.id   AF-A0AAJ1R7I0-F1
#
_cell.length_a   1.000
_cell.length_b   1.000
_cell.length_c   1.000
_cell.angle_alpha   90.00
_cell.angle_beta   90.00
_cell.angle_gamma   90.00
#
_symmetry.space_group_name_H-M   'P 1'
#
loop_
_entity.id
_entity.type
_entity.pdbx_description
1 polymer ?
#
loop_
_entity_poly.entity_id
_entity_poly.type
_entity_poly.pdbx_seq_one_letter_code
_entity_poly.pdbx_strand_id
1 'polypeptide(L)'
;MIDIEKKFKNRKNSLSKEIYDSDYLVSSGAVYMPSEAIPRKDLEIKLKEVNLTFPESLIDFYSQAAKLNVTWRIIDDSFQNGREKEALFKEDPWIKKEYLDNGYSWEAVKILLSGNLNITQFKNVIDLENVKATGMYQAAESLGLKGGDLRPIDTNEFAVACMKVENGKLIDNMFLYTGFGGFPEALYDMKVTFEQYLEVAYKAKCFNYWNLTYCLKKESPSYELMKRFFPMIFPHLESDLSEFGIIY
;
A
#
# COMPACT_ATOMS: atom_id res chain seq x y z
N MET A 1 34.99 1.78 15.03
CA MET A 1 33.86 0.85 14.78
C MET A 1 32.68 1.34 15.57
N ILE A 2 31.63 1.81 14.88
CA ILE A 2 30.39 2.20 15.54
C ILE A 2 29.58 0.92 15.73
N ASP A 3 29.31 0.58 16.98
CA ASP A 3 28.49 -0.56 17.38
C ASP A 3 27.03 -0.28 16.96
N ILE A 4 26.65 -0.83 15.81
CA ILE A 4 25.35 -0.61 15.16
C ILE A 4 24.21 -1.09 16.06
N GLU A 5 24.38 -2.16 16.83
CA GLU A 5 23.37 -2.68 17.76
C GLU A 5 23.06 -1.69 18.90
N LYS A 6 24.07 -0.97 19.37
CA LYS A 6 23.92 0.06 20.41
C LYS A 6 23.13 1.27 19.92
N LYS A 7 23.23 1.62 18.63
CA LYS A 7 22.47 2.70 18.00
C LYS A 7 20.98 2.35 17.84
N PHE A 8 20.64 1.08 17.68
CA PHE A 8 19.24 0.62 17.59
C PHE A 8 18.58 0.43 18.97
N LYS A 9 19.31 -0.03 19.99
CA LYS A 9 18.76 -0.15 21.36
C LYS A 9 18.38 1.20 21.97
N ASN A 10 19.16 2.26 21.72
CA ASN A 10 18.84 3.60 22.23
C ASN A 10 17.74 4.33 21.41
N ARG A 11 17.44 3.89 20.18
CA ARG A 11 16.34 4.45 19.36
C ARG A 11 14.95 3.98 19.78
N LYS A 12 14.83 2.88 20.54
CA LYS A 12 13.53 2.38 21.03
C LYS A 12 12.81 3.32 22.01
N ASN A 13 13.51 4.28 22.62
CA ASN A 13 12.95 5.14 23.66
C ASN A 13 12.76 6.62 23.27
N SER A 14 13.30 7.10 22.15
CA SER A 14 13.13 8.53 21.75
C SER A 14 12.31 8.73 20.48
N LEU A 15 12.53 7.91 19.45
CA LEU A 15 11.78 8.02 18.18
C LEU A 15 10.39 7.40 18.25
N SER A 16 10.19 6.41 19.13
CA SER A 16 8.85 5.88 19.40
C SER A 16 7.98 6.94 20.08
N LYS A 17 8.52 7.67 21.07
CA LYS A 17 7.76 8.68 21.80
C LYS A 17 7.34 9.86 20.92
N GLU A 18 8.22 10.39 20.07
CA GLU A 18 7.86 11.50 19.17
C GLU A 18 6.87 11.13 18.06
N ILE A 19 6.80 9.85 17.65
CA ILE A 19 5.80 9.38 16.67
C ILE A 19 4.46 9.08 17.35
N TYR A 20 4.47 8.63 18.62
CA TYR A 20 3.25 8.37 19.39
C TYR A 20 2.63 9.63 20.02
N ASP A 21 3.43 10.66 20.33
CA ASP A 21 2.99 11.90 20.97
C ASP A 21 2.86 13.08 20.00
N SER A 22 2.92 12.86 18.67
CA SER A 22 2.51 13.91 17.73
C SER A 22 0.98 13.95 17.70
N ASP A 23 0.39 15.15 17.76
CA ASP A 23 -1.06 15.40 17.73
C ASP A 23 -1.79 14.92 16.45
N TYR A 24 -1.19 14.02 15.66
CA TYR A 24 -1.71 13.50 14.40
C TYR A 24 -2.33 12.10 14.51
N LEU A 25 -2.98 11.69 13.42
CA LEU A 25 -3.60 10.39 13.20
C LEU A 25 -2.52 9.28 13.22
N VAL A 26 -2.82 8.13 13.83
CA VAL A 26 -1.83 7.05 14.02
C VAL A 26 -1.57 6.36 12.67
N SER A 27 -0.35 6.53 12.15
CA SER A 27 0.23 5.68 11.11
C SER A 27 1.14 4.67 11.79
N SER A 28 0.74 3.39 11.88
CA SER A 28 1.66 2.33 12.30
C SER A 28 2.60 1.99 11.13
N GLY A 29 3.49 2.91 10.80
CA GLY A 29 4.50 2.74 9.77
C GLY A 29 5.70 1.98 10.36
N ALA A 30 5.71 0.66 10.24
CA ALA A 30 6.90 -0.11 10.59
C ALA A 30 7.19 -1.13 9.49
N VAL A 31 8.47 -1.19 9.08
CA VAL A 31 9.04 -2.38 8.48
C VAL A 31 8.75 -3.54 9.44
N TYR A 32 7.87 -4.45 9.04
CA TYR A 32 7.44 -5.53 9.91
C TYR A 32 8.35 -6.72 9.62
N MET A 33 9.12 -7.14 10.64
CA MET A 33 10.09 -8.27 10.58
C MET A 33 11.38 -7.98 9.78
N PRO A 34 12.18 -6.94 10.14
CA PRO A 34 13.49 -6.72 9.53
C PRO A 34 14.47 -7.89 9.78
N SER A 35 14.29 -8.65 10.87
CA SER A 35 15.06 -9.87 11.16
C SER A 35 14.79 -11.03 10.18
N GLU A 36 13.75 -10.93 9.36
CA GLU A 36 13.39 -11.93 8.34
C GLU A 36 13.76 -11.48 6.93
N ALA A 37 14.44 -10.35 6.78
CA ALA A 37 15.04 -9.96 5.51
C ALA A 37 16.03 -11.03 5.06
N ILE A 38 16.05 -11.31 3.75
CA ILE A 38 16.87 -12.39 3.19
C ILE A 38 18.13 -11.75 2.64
N PRO A 39 19.34 -12.13 3.10
CA PRO A 39 20.58 -11.58 2.53
C PRO A 39 20.59 -11.69 1.01
N ARG A 40 21.09 -10.66 0.31
CA ARG A 40 21.06 -10.58 -1.16
C ARG A 40 21.56 -11.86 -1.84
N LYS A 41 22.66 -12.43 -1.37
CA LYS A 41 23.22 -13.67 -1.91
C LYS A 41 22.23 -14.84 -1.84
N ASP A 42 21.47 -14.94 -0.74
CA ASP A 42 20.49 -16.00 -0.53
C ASP A 42 19.23 -15.76 -1.37
N LEU A 43 18.83 -14.49 -1.58
CA LEU A 43 17.78 -14.14 -2.55
C LEU A 43 18.16 -14.58 -3.97
N GLU A 44 19.37 -14.26 -4.41
CA GLU A 44 19.86 -14.63 -5.74
C GLU A 44 19.94 -16.14 -5.94
N ILE A 45 20.28 -16.91 -4.89
CA ILE A 45 20.25 -18.38 -4.92
C ILE A 45 18.81 -18.87 -5.10
N LYS A 46 17.88 -18.42 -4.24
CA LYS A 46 16.47 -18.83 -4.31
C LYS A 46 15.82 -18.48 -5.65
N LEU A 47 16.12 -17.30 -6.19
CA LEU A 47 15.65 -16.86 -7.50
C LEU A 47 16.13 -17.77 -8.63
N LYS A 48 17.38 -18.22 -8.58
CA LYS A 48 17.91 -19.23 -9.53
C LYS A 48 17.22 -20.58 -9.40
N GLU A 49 16.95 -21.05 -8.17
CA GLU A 49 16.26 -22.31 -7.91
C GLU A 49 14.86 -22.36 -8.52
N VAL A 50 14.14 -21.22 -8.50
CA VAL A 50 12.79 -21.10 -9.07
C VAL A 50 12.78 -20.57 -10.51
N ASN A 51 13.95 -20.40 -11.13
CA ASN A 51 14.12 -19.84 -12.48
C ASN A 51 13.39 -18.50 -12.68
N LEU A 52 13.49 -17.60 -11.69
CA LEU A 52 12.97 -16.23 -11.76
C LEU A 52 14.09 -15.20 -11.66
N THR A 53 13.93 -14.08 -12.36
CA THR A 53 14.78 -12.90 -12.24
C THR A 53 13.94 -11.72 -11.78
N PHE A 54 14.39 -11.03 -10.74
CA PHE A 54 13.72 -9.85 -10.20
C PHE A 54 14.40 -8.56 -10.68
N PRO A 55 13.68 -7.43 -10.73
CA PRO A 55 14.32 -6.12 -10.87
C PRO A 55 15.13 -5.77 -9.61
N GLU A 56 16.16 -4.95 -9.80
CA GLU A 56 17.14 -4.61 -8.76
C GLU A 56 16.49 -3.98 -7.52
N SER A 57 15.57 -3.05 -7.72
CA SER A 57 14.83 -2.37 -6.66
C SER A 57 14.04 -3.33 -5.77
N LEU A 58 13.50 -4.42 -6.33
CA LEU A 58 12.77 -5.44 -5.58
C LEU A 58 13.73 -6.39 -4.83
N ILE A 59 14.90 -6.69 -5.40
CA ILE A 59 15.97 -7.40 -4.70
C ILE A 59 16.44 -6.59 -3.49
N ASP A 60 16.69 -5.29 -3.69
CA ASP A 60 17.15 -4.38 -2.65
C ASP A 60 16.12 -4.27 -1.52
N PHE A 61 14.83 -4.20 -1.85
CA PHE A 61 13.76 -4.25 -0.86
C PHE A 61 13.78 -5.53 -0.03
N TYR A 62 13.74 -6.71 -0.68
CA TYR A 62 13.69 -7.99 0.06
C TYR A 62 14.98 -8.29 0.83
N SER A 63 16.09 -7.64 0.46
CA SER A 63 17.34 -7.71 1.20
C SER A 63 17.35 -6.91 2.51
N GLN A 64 16.41 -5.96 2.65
CA GLN A 64 16.30 -5.06 3.79
C GLN A 64 15.03 -5.31 4.63
N ALA A 65 13.97 -5.84 4.01
CA ALA A 65 12.68 -6.07 4.64
C ALA A 65 12.02 -7.35 4.10
N ALA A 66 11.47 -8.19 4.99
CA ALA A 66 10.73 -9.37 4.58
C ALA A 66 9.36 -9.03 3.95
N LYS A 67 8.73 -7.95 4.44
CA LYS A 67 7.46 -7.38 3.99
C LYS A 67 7.31 -5.95 4.50
N LEU A 68 6.34 -5.21 3.98
CA LEU A 68 5.93 -3.90 4.48
C LEU A 68 4.44 -3.92 4.79
N ASN A 69 4.06 -3.43 5.97
CA ASN A 69 2.68 -3.12 6.29
C ASN A 69 2.63 -1.72 6.88
N VAL A 70 2.01 -0.81 6.14
CA VAL A 70 1.65 0.51 6.63
C VAL A 70 0.15 0.58 6.62
N THR A 71 -0.43 0.84 7.78
CA THR A 71 -1.85 1.13 7.93
C THR A 71 -2.00 2.54 8.47
N TRP A 72 -2.82 3.32 7.78
CA TRP A 72 -3.26 4.64 8.20
C TRP A 72 -4.76 4.55 8.48
N ARG A 73 -5.20 5.10 9.62
CA ARG A 73 -6.61 5.06 9.99
C ARG A 73 -7.00 6.29 10.80
N ILE A 74 -8.27 6.64 10.70
CA ILE A 74 -8.89 7.55 11.65
C ILE A 74 -9.01 6.82 12.99
N ILE A 75 -8.50 7.44 14.05
CA ILE A 75 -8.48 6.88 15.40
C ILE A 75 -9.89 7.01 16.01
N ASP A 76 -10.39 5.96 16.66
CA ASP A 76 -11.69 5.95 17.33
C ASP A 76 -11.68 6.57 18.74
N ASP A 77 -12.86 6.66 19.35
CA ASP A 77 -13.10 7.28 20.66
C ASP A 77 -12.43 6.56 21.83
N SER A 78 -11.89 5.36 21.65
CA SER A 78 -11.15 4.61 22.67
C SER A 78 -9.72 5.14 22.91
N PHE A 79 -9.22 5.99 22.02
CA PHE A 79 -7.90 6.62 22.14
C PHE A 79 -7.99 8.07 22.64
N GLN A 80 -6.89 8.57 23.22
CA GLN A 80 -6.81 9.94 23.71
C GLN A 80 -7.09 10.97 22.59
N ASN A 81 -8.07 11.85 22.82
CA ASN A 81 -8.59 12.84 21.88
C ASN A 81 -9.19 12.25 20.58
N GLY A 82 -9.45 10.93 20.53
CA GLY A 82 -9.97 10.24 19.34
C GLY A 82 -11.31 10.79 18.87
N ARG A 83 -12.24 11.08 19.80
CA ARG A 83 -13.55 11.67 19.48
C ARG A 83 -13.43 13.02 18.76
N GLU A 84 -12.54 13.90 19.21
CA GLU A 84 -12.32 15.22 18.61
C GLU A 84 -11.69 15.10 17.22
N LYS A 85 -10.75 14.16 17.06
CA LYS A 85 -10.12 13.86 15.77
C LYS A 85 -11.09 13.23 14.77
N GLU A 86 -11.98 12.33 15.20
CA GLU A 86 -13.03 11.79 14.34
C GLU A 86 -14.04 12.86 13.91
N ALA A 87 -14.39 13.77 14.82
CA ALA A 87 -15.40 14.80 14.57
C ALA A 87 -15.04 15.69 13.37
N LEU A 88 -13.76 16.00 13.15
CA LEU A 88 -13.27 16.77 12.00
C LEU A 88 -13.74 16.19 10.65
N PHE A 89 -13.79 14.86 10.54
CA PHE A 89 -14.21 14.17 9.33
C PHE A 89 -15.71 13.86 9.34
N LYS A 90 -16.23 13.38 10.47
CA LYS A 90 -17.63 12.96 10.61
C LYS A 90 -18.60 14.14 10.49
N GLU A 91 -18.16 15.33 10.88
CA GLU A 91 -18.99 16.54 10.83
C GLU A 91 -18.88 17.30 9.51
N ASP A 92 -17.94 16.93 8.63
CA ASP A 92 -17.74 17.54 7.33
C ASP A 92 -19.04 17.51 6.49
N PRO A 93 -19.50 18.67 5.97
CA PRO A 93 -20.76 18.75 5.23
C PRO A 93 -20.82 17.86 3.99
N TRP A 94 -19.68 17.65 3.32
CA TRP A 94 -19.63 16.82 2.12
C TRP A 94 -19.70 15.33 2.49
N ILE A 95 -19.00 14.88 3.54
CA ILE A 95 -19.10 13.50 4.05
C ILE A 95 -20.53 13.19 4.50
N LYS A 96 -21.16 14.10 5.25
CA LYS A 96 -22.56 13.93 5.65
C LYS A 96 -23.46 13.71 4.46
N LYS A 97 -23.42 14.62 3.50
CA LYS A 97 -24.29 14.59 2.32
C LYS A 97 -24.05 13.37 1.43
N GLU A 98 -22.79 13.06 1.11
CA GLU A 98 -22.47 12.03 0.11
C GLU A 98 -22.50 10.61 0.70
N TYR A 99 -22.27 10.46 2.01
CA TYR A 99 -22.21 9.14 2.65
C TYR A 99 -23.23 8.96 3.77
N LEU A 100 -23.18 9.76 4.84
CA LEU A 100 -23.95 9.47 6.05
C LEU A 100 -25.46 9.62 5.85
N ASP A 101 -25.88 10.68 5.16
CA ASP A 101 -27.28 10.94 4.82
C ASP A 101 -27.81 9.94 3.77
N ASN A 102 -26.91 9.31 3.00
CA ASN A 102 -27.20 8.23 2.06
C ASN A 102 -27.18 6.83 2.72
N GLY A 103 -27.08 6.75 4.06
CA GLY A 103 -27.20 5.50 4.81
C GLY A 103 -25.91 4.71 4.99
N TYR A 104 -24.76 5.23 4.56
CA TYR A 104 -23.47 4.61 4.87
C TYR A 104 -23.15 4.76 6.36
N SER A 105 -22.66 3.68 6.98
CA SER A 105 -22.21 3.74 8.37
C SER A 105 -20.92 4.56 8.50
N TRP A 106 -20.71 5.17 9.66
CA TRP A 106 -19.45 5.86 9.95
C TRP A 106 -18.23 4.93 9.81
N GLU A 107 -18.37 3.65 10.19
CA GLU A 107 -17.31 2.66 10.02
C GLU A 107 -16.95 2.42 8.55
N ALA A 108 -17.95 2.37 7.65
CA ALA A 108 -17.70 2.27 6.22
C ALA A 108 -16.95 3.50 5.68
N VAL A 109 -17.35 4.69 6.11
CA VAL A 109 -16.66 5.95 5.74
C VAL A 109 -15.24 5.98 6.28
N LYS A 110 -15.01 5.51 7.52
CA LYS A 110 -13.66 5.39 8.08
C LYS A 110 -12.78 4.47 7.27
N ILE A 111 -13.28 3.35 6.76
CA ILE A 111 -12.51 2.45 5.88
C ILE A 111 -12.11 3.15 4.57
N LEU A 112 -13.00 3.97 4.00
CA LEU A 112 -12.72 4.72 2.77
C LEU A 112 -11.69 5.84 2.98
N LEU A 113 -11.76 6.51 4.14
CA LEU A 113 -10.81 7.55 4.54
C LEU A 113 -9.52 6.97 5.11
N SER A 114 -9.48 5.70 5.48
CA SER A 114 -8.27 5.00 5.91
C SER A 114 -7.40 4.63 4.72
N GLY A 115 -6.16 4.17 4.91
CA GLY A 115 -5.31 3.74 3.81
C GLY A 115 -4.28 2.70 4.21
N ASN A 116 -3.69 2.04 3.22
CA ASN A 116 -2.69 1.02 3.45
C ASN A 116 -1.68 0.88 2.30
N LEU A 117 -0.55 0.27 2.66
CA LEU A 117 0.49 -0.24 1.77
C LEU A 117 0.99 -1.56 2.35
N ASN A 118 0.76 -2.66 1.63
CA ASN A 118 0.94 -4.02 2.10
C ASN A 118 1.84 -4.81 1.13
N ILE A 119 3.12 -4.46 1.08
CA ILE A 119 4.09 -5.23 0.28
C ILE A 119 4.22 -6.63 0.88
N THR A 120 3.87 -7.64 0.09
CA THR A 120 3.79 -9.04 0.51
C THR A 120 5.16 -9.67 0.71
N GLN A 121 5.19 -10.83 1.37
CA GLN A 121 6.43 -11.57 1.60
C GLN A 121 6.99 -12.17 0.30
N PHE A 122 8.31 -12.28 0.20
CA PHE A 122 9.02 -12.89 -0.93
C PHE A 122 8.42 -14.23 -1.39
N LYS A 123 8.07 -15.12 -0.43
CA LYS A 123 7.47 -16.43 -0.74
C LYS A 123 6.13 -16.33 -1.48
N ASN A 124 5.37 -15.26 -1.27
CA ASN A 124 4.07 -15.06 -1.94
C ASN A 124 4.26 -14.56 -3.38
N VAL A 125 5.47 -14.13 -3.74
CA VAL A 125 5.84 -13.72 -5.10
C VAL A 125 6.40 -14.91 -5.88
N ILE A 126 7.29 -15.70 -5.28
CA ILE A 126 8.03 -16.75 -6.00
C ILE A 126 7.33 -18.12 -6.03
N ASP A 127 6.62 -18.52 -4.96
CA ASP A 127 6.01 -19.85 -4.85
C ASP A 127 4.61 -19.84 -5.47
N LEU A 128 4.40 -20.68 -6.48
CA LEU A 128 3.14 -20.77 -7.20
C LEU A 128 1.95 -21.20 -6.32
N GLU A 129 2.17 -22.03 -5.29
CA GLU A 129 1.07 -22.40 -4.39
C GLU A 129 0.65 -21.21 -3.52
N ASN A 130 1.61 -20.39 -3.09
CA ASN A 130 1.29 -19.13 -2.41
C ASN A 130 0.62 -18.13 -3.37
N VAL A 131 1.06 -18.04 -4.63
CA VAL A 131 0.40 -17.18 -5.65
C VAL A 131 -1.05 -17.61 -5.84
N LYS A 132 -1.34 -18.90 -5.93
CA LYS A 132 -2.71 -19.43 -5.98
C LYS A 132 -3.53 -19.03 -4.76
N ALA A 133 -2.95 -19.10 -3.56
CA ALA A 133 -3.62 -18.71 -2.32
C ALA A 133 -4.00 -17.22 -2.28
N THR A 134 -3.33 -16.36 -3.07
CA THR A 134 -3.71 -14.94 -3.21
C THR A 134 -4.82 -14.68 -4.25
N GLY A 135 -5.22 -15.70 -5.02
CA GLY A 135 -6.14 -15.54 -6.14
C GLY A 135 -5.51 -14.97 -7.42
N MET A 136 -4.25 -14.52 -7.37
CA MET A 136 -3.57 -13.95 -8.54
C MET A 136 -3.29 -14.94 -9.66
N TYR A 137 -3.21 -16.23 -9.34
CA TYR A 137 -3.07 -17.27 -10.36
C TYR A 137 -4.30 -17.29 -11.28
N GLN A 138 -5.49 -17.31 -10.69
CA GLN A 138 -6.77 -17.29 -11.41
C GLN A 138 -7.03 -15.94 -12.08
N ALA A 139 -6.61 -14.84 -11.45
CA ALA A 139 -6.65 -13.51 -12.06
C ALA A 139 -5.82 -13.43 -13.35
N ALA A 140 -4.65 -14.07 -13.39
CA ALA A 140 -3.88 -14.16 -14.63
C ALA A 140 -4.64 -14.95 -15.71
N GLU A 141 -5.23 -16.08 -15.35
CA GLU A 141 -6.02 -16.92 -16.28
C GLU A 141 -7.26 -16.20 -16.82
N SER A 142 -7.99 -15.45 -15.99
CA SER A 142 -9.18 -14.71 -16.44
C SER A 142 -8.85 -13.61 -17.45
N LEU A 143 -7.66 -13.03 -17.35
CA LEU A 143 -7.11 -12.06 -18.30
C LEU A 143 -6.50 -12.70 -19.56
N GLY A 144 -6.59 -14.03 -19.72
CA GLY A 144 -6.01 -14.77 -20.84
C GLY A 144 -4.48 -14.92 -20.78
N LEU A 145 -3.85 -14.66 -19.63
CA LEU A 145 -2.45 -14.95 -19.35
C LEU A 145 -2.30 -16.37 -18.81
N LYS A 146 -1.08 -16.90 -18.71
CA LYS A 146 -0.87 -18.18 -18.03
C LYS A 146 -0.98 -17.96 -16.52
N GLY A 147 -1.54 -18.94 -15.82
CA GLY A 147 -1.57 -18.92 -14.37
C GLY A 147 -0.16 -18.77 -13.78
N GLY A 148 0.01 -17.77 -12.91
CA GLY A 148 1.30 -17.41 -12.33
C GLY A 148 2.13 -16.42 -13.15
N ASP A 149 1.62 -15.91 -14.28
CA ASP A 149 2.24 -14.79 -15.01
C ASP A 149 2.06 -13.45 -14.26
N LEU A 150 1.13 -13.35 -13.31
CA LEU A 150 1.00 -12.21 -12.42
C LEU A 150 1.48 -12.56 -11.01
N ARG A 151 2.44 -11.79 -10.48
CA ARG A 151 2.97 -11.97 -9.12
C ARG A 151 2.52 -10.83 -8.21
N PRO A 152 1.82 -11.13 -7.08
CA PRO A 152 1.34 -10.10 -6.18
C PRO A 152 2.52 -9.39 -5.52
N ILE A 153 2.49 -8.05 -5.48
CA ILE A 153 3.50 -7.24 -4.79
C ILE A 153 2.85 -6.51 -3.63
N ASP A 154 1.79 -5.73 -3.87
CA ASP A 154 1.03 -4.99 -2.85
C ASP A 154 -0.42 -5.50 -2.80
N THR A 155 -0.85 -6.02 -1.66
CA THR A 155 -2.15 -6.69 -1.53
C THR A 155 -3.13 -5.85 -0.73
N ASN A 156 -4.19 -5.38 -1.38
CA ASN A 156 -5.35 -4.76 -0.74
C ASN A 156 -6.61 -5.58 -1.03
N GLU A 157 -7.69 -5.29 -0.28
CA GLU A 157 -8.89 -6.14 -0.25
C GLU A 157 -9.52 -6.38 -1.64
N PHE A 158 -9.55 -5.34 -2.49
CA PHE A 158 -10.21 -5.40 -3.80
C PHE A 158 -9.30 -5.08 -4.99
N ALA A 159 -8.05 -4.71 -4.73
CA ALA A 159 -7.09 -4.35 -5.76
C ALA A 159 -5.69 -4.82 -5.36
N VAL A 160 -4.99 -5.45 -6.29
CA VAL A 160 -3.65 -6.02 -6.05
C VAL A 160 -2.67 -5.41 -7.04
N ALA A 161 -1.66 -4.70 -6.54
CA ALA A 161 -0.56 -4.29 -7.40
C ALA A 161 0.37 -5.49 -7.61
N CYS A 162 0.71 -5.76 -8.86
CA CYS A 162 1.40 -6.95 -9.28
C CYS A 162 2.43 -6.65 -10.37
N MET A 163 3.35 -7.57 -10.59
CA MET A 163 4.28 -7.56 -11.72
C MET A 163 3.98 -8.73 -12.66
N LYS A 164 4.28 -8.54 -13.95
CA LYS A 164 4.21 -9.60 -14.96
C LYS A 164 5.49 -10.40 -15.03
N VAL A 165 5.36 -11.71 -15.22
CA VAL A 165 6.46 -12.61 -15.57
C VAL A 165 6.49 -12.80 -17.08
N GLU A 166 7.62 -12.48 -17.70
CA GLU A 166 7.87 -12.75 -19.11
C GLU A 166 9.20 -13.48 -19.24
N ASN A 167 9.19 -14.69 -19.80
CA ASN A 167 10.39 -15.53 -19.98
C ASN A 167 11.21 -15.71 -18.68
N GLY A 168 10.53 -15.92 -17.54
CA GLY A 168 11.17 -16.07 -16.23
C GLY A 168 11.67 -14.76 -15.60
N LYS A 169 11.35 -13.61 -16.18
CA LYS A 169 11.72 -12.30 -15.63
C LYS A 169 10.49 -11.56 -15.13
N LEU A 170 10.52 -11.05 -13.89
CA LEU A 170 9.57 -10.03 -13.46
C LEU A 170 9.94 -8.73 -14.17
N ILE A 171 9.05 -8.26 -15.03
CA ILE A 171 9.21 -6.98 -15.72
C ILE A 171 9.09 -5.86 -14.69
N ASP A 172 10.03 -4.91 -14.69
CA ASP A 172 10.03 -3.76 -13.79
C ASP A 172 8.97 -2.73 -14.18
N ASN A 173 7.72 -3.16 -14.11
CA ASN A 173 6.54 -2.37 -14.35
C ASN A 173 5.42 -2.89 -13.46
N MET A 174 4.85 -1.99 -12.68
CA MET A 174 3.72 -2.28 -11.82
C MET A 174 2.41 -2.26 -12.62
N PHE A 175 1.58 -3.26 -12.37
CA PHE A 175 0.22 -3.32 -12.85
C PHE A 175 -0.73 -3.35 -11.66
N LEU A 176 -1.91 -2.77 -11.80
CA LEU A 176 -2.98 -2.89 -10.82
C LEU A 176 -4.04 -3.83 -11.35
N TYR A 177 -4.23 -4.96 -10.69
CA TYR A 177 -5.35 -5.85 -10.96
C TYR A 177 -6.54 -5.48 -10.08
N THR A 178 -7.71 -5.36 -10.70
CA THR A 178 -9.04 -5.32 -10.06
C THR A 178 -9.89 -6.48 -10.55
N GLY A 179 -10.93 -6.84 -9.79
CA GLY A 179 -11.76 -8.01 -10.08
C GLY A 179 -12.14 -8.80 -8.83
N PHE A 180 -11.54 -8.47 -7.69
CA PHE A 180 -11.93 -9.00 -6.38
C PHE A 180 -13.09 -8.19 -5.78
N GLY A 181 -13.92 -8.84 -4.98
CA GLY A 181 -14.96 -8.19 -4.17
C GLY A 181 -16.01 -7.40 -4.95
N GLY A 182 -16.24 -7.71 -6.23
CA GLY A 182 -17.28 -7.07 -7.05
C GLY A 182 -16.82 -5.83 -7.82
N PHE A 183 -15.54 -5.46 -7.77
CA PHE A 183 -14.99 -4.47 -8.71
C PHE A 183 -14.93 -5.04 -10.13
N PRO A 184 -15.17 -4.23 -11.17
CA PRO A 184 -14.96 -4.65 -12.55
C PRO A 184 -13.56 -5.22 -12.74
N GLU A 185 -13.48 -6.36 -13.42
CA GLU A 185 -12.20 -7.00 -13.73
C GLU A 185 -11.42 -6.16 -14.73
N ALA A 186 -10.20 -5.78 -14.36
CA ALA A 186 -9.30 -5.02 -15.21
C ALA A 186 -7.84 -5.19 -14.76
N LEU A 187 -6.92 -5.01 -15.71
CA LEU A 187 -5.50 -4.92 -15.45
C LEU A 187 -4.98 -3.58 -15.97
N TYR A 188 -4.77 -2.64 -15.06
CA TYR A 188 -4.25 -1.32 -15.39
C TYR A 188 -2.74 -1.33 -15.43
N ASP A 189 -2.16 -0.84 -16.52
CA ASP A 189 -0.73 -0.55 -16.60
C ASP A 189 -0.44 0.77 -15.86
N MET A 190 0.28 0.69 -14.75
CA MET A 190 0.62 1.88 -13.96
C MET A 190 1.80 2.65 -14.55
N LYS A 191 2.57 2.06 -15.48
CA LYS A 191 3.74 2.69 -16.13
C LYS A 191 4.77 3.24 -15.13
N VAL A 192 4.96 2.53 -14.03
CA VAL A 192 5.94 2.86 -12.99
C VAL A 192 6.73 1.62 -12.61
N THR A 193 8.01 1.79 -12.32
CA THR A 193 8.84 0.75 -11.72
C THR A 193 8.41 0.49 -10.28
N PHE A 194 8.96 -0.55 -9.64
CA PHE A 194 8.69 -0.79 -8.22
C PHE A 194 9.14 0.37 -7.31
N GLU A 195 10.30 0.96 -7.60
CA GLU A 195 10.82 2.10 -6.82
C GLU A 195 9.89 3.30 -6.92
N GLN A 196 9.49 3.66 -8.15
CA GLN A 196 8.52 4.73 -8.40
C GLN A 196 7.15 4.42 -7.76
N TYR A 197 6.73 3.16 -7.73
CA TYR A 197 5.51 2.77 -7.03
C TYR A 197 5.58 3.06 -5.53
N LEU A 198 6.74 2.83 -4.88
CA LEU A 198 6.93 3.17 -3.48
C LEU A 198 6.91 4.70 -3.26
N GLU A 199 7.43 5.49 -4.19
CA GLU A 199 7.36 6.96 -4.15
C GLU A 199 5.91 7.45 -4.26
N VAL A 200 5.15 6.93 -5.23
CA VAL A 200 3.71 7.24 -5.39
C VAL A 200 2.93 6.80 -4.14
N ALA A 201 3.20 5.61 -3.62
CA ALA A 201 2.58 5.12 -2.39
C ALA A 201 2.90 6.02 -1.20
N TYR A 202 4.13 6.52 -1.07
CA TYR A 202 4.51 7.41 0.01
C TYR A 202 3.62 8.67 0.06
N LYS A 203 3.25 9.21 -1.10
CA LYS A 203 2.38 10.39 -1.23
C LYS A 203 0.93 10.14 -0.84
N ALA A 204 0.40 8.92 -1.04
CA ALA A 204 -1.05 8.68 -0.94
C ALA A 204 -1.47 7.45 -0.10
N LYS A 205 -0.56 6.71 0.53
CA LYS A 205 -0.84 5.52 1.36
C LYS A 205 -1.81 5.75 2.51
N CYS A 206 -2.13 7.01 2.85
CA CYS A 206 -3.16 7.36 3.82
C CYS A 206 -4.59 7.18 3.29
N PHE A 207 -4.77 6.94 1.98
CA PHE A 207 -6.08 6.72 1.36
C PHE A 207 -6.24 5.29 0.84
N ASN A 208 -7.42 4.73 1.00
CA ASN A 208 -7.75 3.42 0.51
C ASN A 208 -7.94 3.48 -1.00
N TYR A 209 -7.47 2.47 -1.70
CA TYR A 209 -7.47 2.42 -3.17
C TYR A 209 -6.78 3.64 -3.82
N TRP A 210 -5.75 4.18 -3.18
CA TRP A 210 -4.91 5.23 -3.77
C TRP A 210 -4.32 4.79 -5.12
N ASN A 211 -3.97 3.51 -5.24
CA ASN A 211 -3.46 2.88 -6.46
C ASN A 211 -4.50 2.88 -7.59
N LEU A 212 -5.78 2.66 -7.27
CA LEU A 212 -6.88 2.79 -8.24
C LEU A 212 -7.06 4.25 -8.66
N THR A 213 -6.95 5.18 -7.72
CA THR A 213 -6.97 6.63 -8.01
C THR A 213 -5.79 7.07 -8.86
N TYR A 214 -4.63 6.47 -8.67
CA TYR A 214 -3.51 6.66 -9.57
C TYR A 214 -3.84 6.19 -10.99
N CYS A 215 -4.52 5.06 -11.17
CA CYS A 215 -4.84 4.56 -12.51
C CYS A 215 -5.97 5.37 -13.20
N LEU A 216 -7.06 5.62 -12.48
CA LEU A 216 -8.30 6.20 -13.03
C LEU A 216 -8.40 7.72 -12.88
N LYS A 217 -7.54 8.33 -12.07
CA LYS A 217 -7.56 9.78 -11.76
C LYS A 217 -8.97 10.21 -11.33
N LYS A 218 -9.57 11.18 -12.03
CA LYS A 218 -10.91 11.74 -11.77
C LYS A 218 -12.05 10.72 -11.87
N GLU A 219 -11.83 9.60 -12.56
CA GLU A 219 -12.83 8.53 -12.70
C GLU A 219 -12.81 7.57 -11.50
N SER A 220 -11.82 7.69 -10.62
CA SER A 220 -11.75 6.88 -9.41
C SER A 220 -12.82 7.29 -8.39
N PRO A 221 -13.51 6.34 -7.75
CA PRO A 221 -14.45 6.64 -6.66
C PRO A 221 -13.78 7.32 -5.47
N SER A 222 -12.48 7.09 -5.24
CA SER A 222 -11.74 7.72 -4.14
C SER A 222 -11.16 9.10 -4.50
N TYR A 223 -11.34 9.60 -5.72
CA TYR A 223 -10.72 10.86 -6.17
C TYR A 223 -11.15 12.05 -5.31
N GLU A 224 -12.45 12.24 -5.10
CA GLU A 224 -12.96 13.36 -4.31
C GLU A 224 -12.60 13.24 -2.83
N LEU A 225 -12.54 12.02 -2.28
CA LEU A 225 -12.07 11.77 -0.92
C LEU A 225 -10.62 12.23 -0.77
N MET A 226 -9.74 11.78 -1.67
CA MET A 226 -8.33 12.11 -1.61
C MET A 226 -8.09 13.62 -1.80
N LYS A 227 -8.79 14.24 -2.75
CA LYS A 227 -8.71 15.69 -3.01
C LYS A 227 -9.17 16.53 -1.84
N ARG A 228 -10.23 16.14 -1.13
CA ARG A 228 -10.81 16.95 -0.05
C ARG A 228 -10.08 16.77 1.27
N PHE A 229 -9.68 15.53 1.56
CA PHE A 229 -9.23 15.17 2.90
C PHE A 229 -7.72 15.12 3.05
N PHE A 230 -6.93 15.15 1.97
CA PHE A 230 -5.47 15.21 2.12
C PHE A 230 -5.02 16.46 2.91
N PRO A 231 -5.51 17.69 2.61
CA PRO A 231 -5.15 18.88 3.39
C PRO A 231 -5.67 18.83 4.83
N MET A 232 -6.76 18.10 5.09
CA MET A 232 -7.29 17.91 6.44
C MET A 232 -6.44 16.94 7.25
N ILE A 233 -5.93 15.88 6.61
CA ILE A 233 -5.06 14.88 7.24
C ILE A 233 -3.67 15.45 7.50
N PHE A 234 -3.11 16.20 6.54
CA PHE A 234 -1.77 16.77 6.60
C PHE A 234 -1.79 18.29 6.37
N PRO A 235 -2.36 19.07 7.30
CA PRO A 235 -2.51 20.52 7.13
C PRO A 235 -1.17 21.28 7.09
N HIS A 236 -0.09 20.63 7.51
CA HIS A 236 1.27 21.17 7.53
C HIS A 236 2.11 20.80 6.31
N LEU A 237 1.58 19.96 5.40
CA LEU A 237 2.28 19.54 4.19
C LEU A 237 1.68 20.23 2.96
N GLU A 238 2.56 20.64 2.04
CA GLU A 238 2.13 21.00 0.70
C GLU A 238 1.62 19.74 -0.01
N SER A 239 0.43 19.84 -0.61
CA SER A 239 -0.23 18.69 -1.20
C SER A 239 0.34 18.37 -2.59
N ASP A 240 1.30 17.46 -2.67
CA ASP A 240 1.79 16.92 -3.95
C ASP A 240 1.01 15.66 -4.35
N LEU A 241 -0.16 15.88 -4.96
CA LEU A 241 -1.00 14.82 -5.55
C LEU A 241 -1.22 15.01 -7.06
N SER A 242 -0.32 15.74 -7.70
CA SER A 242 -0.38 16.04 -9.13
C SER A 242 -0.39 14.78 -10.01
N GLU A 243 0.38 13.77 -9.61
CA GLU A 243 0.41 12.45 -10.24
C GLU A 243 -0.93 11.73 -10.15
N PHE A 244 -1.82 12.08 -9.23
CA PHE A 244 -3.17 11.53 -9.13
C PHE A 244 -4.21 12.35 -9.91
N GLY A 245 -3.76 13.37 -10.66
CA GLY A 245 -4.62 14.30 -11.37
C GLY A 245 -5.29 15.34 -10.47
N ILE A 246 -4.84 15.46 -9.22
CA ILE A 246 -5.36 16.41 -8.23
C ILE A 246 -4.47 17.65 -8.22
N ILE A 247 -5.08 18.79 -8.53
CA ILE A 247 -4.47 20.11 -8.46
C ILE A 247 -5.35 20.95 -7.53
N TYR A 248 -4.71 21.61 -6.56
CA TYR A 248 -5.34 22.43 -5.53
C TYR A 248 -5.46 23.89 -5.96
#